data_AF-A0A351UUD2-F1
#
_entry.id   AF-A0A351UUD2-F1
#
_cell.length_a   1.000
_cell.length_b   1.000
_cell.length_c   1.000
_cell.angle_alpha   90.00
_cell.angle_beta   90.00
_cell.angle_gamma   90.00
#
_symmetry.space_group_name_H-M   'P 1'
#
loop_
_entity.id
_entity.type
_entity.pdbx_description
1 polymer ?
#
loop_
_entity_poly.entity_id
_entity_poly.type
_entity_poly.pdbx_seq_one_letter_code
_entity_poly.pdbx_strand_id
1 'polypeptide(L)' 'MAKGIMIQGTMSGAGKSFLVAGLLRILKEDGYRAAPFKSQNMAL' A
#
# COMPACT_ATOMS: atom_id res chain seq x y z
N MET A 1 7.79 6.25 -15.50
CA MET A 1 6.58 5.59 -14.95
C MET A 1 6.92 4.98 -13.59
N ALA A 2 6.09 5.19 -12.57
CA ALA A 2 6.27 4.55 -11.27
C ALA A 2 5.71 3.12 -11.32
N LYS A 3 6.38 2.16 -10.65
CA LYS A 3 5.84 0.81 -10.46
C LYS A 3 4.78 0.84 -9.36
N GLY A 4 3.61 0.26 -9.61
CA GLY A 4 2.49 0.19 -8.65
C GLY A 4 2.34 -1.22 -8.08
N ILE A 5 2.13 -1.31 -6.77
CA ILE A 5 1.78 -2.56 -6.07
C ILE A 5 0.47 -2.32 -5.33
N MET A 6 -0.54 -3.14 -5.59
CA MET A 6 -1.84 -3.07 -4.92
C MET A 6 -1.93 -4.15 -3.84
N ILE A 7 -2.22 -3.74 -2.61
CA ILE A 7 -2.42 -4.64 -1.48
C ILE A 7 -3.92 -4.86 -1.28
N GLN A 8 -4.39 -6.06 -1.64
CA GLN A 8 -5.79 -6.46 -1.52
C GLN A 8 -6.03 -7.30 -0.27
N GLY A 9 -7.30 -7.45 0.10
CA GLY A 9 -7.71 -8.30 1.21
C GLY A 9 -9.21 -8.52 1.20
N THR A 10 -9.65 -9.61 1.82
CA THR A 10 -11.02 -10.13 1.73
C THR A 10 -12.04 -9.37 2.57
N MET A 11 -11.58 -8.60 3.56
CA MET A 11 -12.44 -7.80 4.42
C MET A 11 -11.80 -6.49 4.87
N SER A 12 -12.63 -5.55 5.33
CA SER A 12 -12.21 -4.38 6.08
C SER A 12 -11.58 -4.80 7.41
N GLY A 13 -10.52 -4.12 7.86
CA GLY A 13 -9.83 -4.47 9.11
C GLY A 13 -8.81 -5.61 9.03
N ALA A 14 -8.66 -6.28 7.88
CA ALA A 14 -7.67 -7.36 7.67
C ALA A 14 -6.17 -6.94 7.74
N GLY A 15 -5.84 -5.77 8.31
CA GLY A 15 -4.45 -5.33 8.48
C GLY A 15 -3.77 -4.75 7.23
N LYS A 16 -4.49 -4.56 6.11
CA LYS A 16 -3.92 -4.04 4.84
C LYS A 16 -3.10 -2.75 5.01
N SER A 17 -3.61 -1.77 5.77
CA SER A 17 -2.90 -0.51 6.01
C SER A 17 -1.60 -0.70 6.80
N PHE A 18 -1.60 -1.62 7.77
CA PHE A 18 -0.41 -1.98 8.54
C PHE A 18 0.64 -2.64 7.66
N LEU A 19 0.23 -3.56 6.79
CA LEU A 19 1.11 -4.20 5.83
C LEU A 19 1.74 -3.17 4.86
N VAL A 20 0.93 -2.25 4.31
CA VAL A 20 1.42 -1.15 3.46
C VAL A 20 2.44 -0.28 4.20
N ALA A 21 2.18 0.07 5.47
CA ALA A 21 3.11 0.87 6.26
C ALA A 21 4.45 0.13 6.50
N GLY A 22 4.41 -1.17 6.80
CA GLY A 22 5.61 -2.00 6.96
C GLY A 22 6.43 -2.10 5.67
N LEU A 23 5.76 -2.34 4.54
CA LEU A 23 6.42 -2.38 3.23
C LEU A 23 7.07 -1.04 2.87
N LEU A 24 6.38 0.08 3.09
CA LEU A 24 6.93 1.41 2.83
C LEU A 24 8.15 1.71 3.72
N ARG A 25 8.18 1.20 4.95
CA ARG A 25 9.35 1.32 5.83
C ARG A 25 10.55 0.57 5.26
N ILE A 26 10.39 -0.70 4.90
CA ILE A 26 11.47 -1.52 4.31
C ILE A 26 11.99 -0.87 3.03
N LEU A 27 11.09 -0.48 2.12
CA LEU A 27 11.47 0.19 0.87
C LEU A 27 12.26 1.48 1.12
N LYS A 28 11.87 2.25 2.14
CA LYS A 28 12.62 3.45 2.53
C LYS A 28 13.99 3.11 3.10
N GLU A 29 14.11 2.08 3.94
CA GLU A 29 15.38 1.60 4.51
C GLU A 29 16.33 1.10 3.41
N ASP A 30 15.78 0.48 2.36
CA ASP A 30 16.52 0.05 1.16
C ASP A 30 16.83 1.19 0.17
N GLY A 31 16.49 2.44 0.49
CA GLY A 31 16.79 3.62 -0.33
C GLY A 31 15.80 3.90 -1.47
N TYR A 32 14.68 3.17 -1.54
CA TYR A 32 13.64 3.42 -2.54
C TYR A 32 12.74 4.61 -2.18
N ARG A 33 12.35 5.35 -3.22
CA ARG A 33 11.32 6.40 -3.12
C ARG A 33 9.94 5.78 -3.41
N ALA A 34 9.25 5.36 -2.35
CA ALA A 34 7.90 4.82 -2.42
C ALA A 34 6.89 5.72 -1.68
N ALA A 35 5.65 5.74 -2.16
CA ALA A 35 4.56 6.52 -1.57
C ALA A 35 3.28 5.67 -1.47
N PRO A 36 2.49 5.82 -0.39
CA PRO A 36 1.20 5.16 -0.29
C PRO A 36 0.20 5.78 -1.26
N PHE A 37 -0.72 4.94 -1.77
CA PHE A 37 -1.92 5.39 -2.46
C PHE A 37 -3.10 4.58 -1.97
N LYS A 38 -4.17 5.27 -1.52
CA LYS A 38 -5.42 4.62 -1.11
C LYS A 38 -6.42 4.79 -2.24
N SER A 39 -6.66 3.73 -2.99
CA SER A 39 -7.71 3.73 -4.01
C SER A 39 -9.07 3.95 -3.33
N GLN A 40 -9.83 4.93 -3.81
CA GLN A 40 -11.23 5.08 -3.42
C GLN A 40 -12.06 4.01 -4.12
N ASN A 41 -12.98 3.39 -3.39
CA ASN A 41 -13.95 2.49 -3.99
C ASN A 41 -14.98 3.37 -4.72
N MET A 42 -14.88 3.49 -6.04
CA MET A 42 -15.90 4.14 -6.87
C MET A 42 -17.08 3.17 -7.00
N ALA A 43 -17.89 3.06 -5.96
CA ALA A 43 -19.24 2.53 -6.09
C ALA A 43 -20.13 3.68 -6.57
N LEU A 44 -20.74 3.49 -7.75
CA LEU A 44 -21.81 4.33 -8.30
C LEU A 44 -23.10 4.14 -7.50
#